data_AF-S8CTB3-F1
#
_entry.id   AF-S8CTB3-F1
#
_cell.length_a   1.000
_cell.length_b   1.000
_cell.length_c   1.000
_cell.angle_alpha   90.00
_cell.angle_beta   90.00
_cell.angle_gamma   90.00
#
_symmetry.space_group_name_H-M   'P 1'
#
loop_
_entity.id
_entity.type
_entity.pdbx_description
1 polymer ?
#
loop_
_entity_poly.entity_id
_entity_poly.type
_entity_poly.pdbx_seq_one_letter_code
_entity_poly.pdbx_strand_id
1 'polypeptide(L)'
;AMVWGLFSVNSHPGENGYYIFQKGAYQVGRKGCDIIIDDRGVSRLHAEIIVDEMICGDQFLKSSSKVRLKDCSKYGTFVTKAIASSVIKLQECPNKESELVDEDLVAFGTGNARYKFAFIPLVFFASSPKPMNLTILREKMSSIGAGFTQSLTSKCTHVICDDLIPFNDEILDAILARKPVVKISWLELLAGKTVCSEMPDSISHAPSFIIEGATVKIAEPRSREECLKGHTFILESVEKYKFKKKFPVLLELAGAEVVFAETQQNSNHALQSSGDNAVFVIPATSNGRAGSRHSKYNSSRKMIETQLILAVVSGYLNHSSITSSPELLTSSDSTTEGTVVADSDLEMETATSNHTS
;
A
#
# COMPACT_ATOMS: atom_id res chain seq x y z
N ALA A 1 -7.68 -5.22 -20.91
CA ALA A 1 -7.82 -5.11 -19.46
C ALA A 1 -8.04 -3.63 -19.25
N MET A 2 -9.10 -3.11 -19.88
CA MET A 2 -9.28 -1.73 -20.33
C MET A 2 -10.47 -1.12 -19.64
N VAL A 3 -10.20 -0.08 -18.88
CA VAL A 3 -11.15 1.00 -18.67
C VAL A 3 -10.70 2.16 -19.55
N TRP A 4 -11.63 2.73 -20.30
CA TRP A 4 -11.32 3.88 -21.16
C TRP A 4 -11.42 5.15 -20.34
N GLY A 5 -10.47 6.06 -20.55
CA GLY A 5 -10.41 7.33 -19.87
C GLY A 5 -10.36 8.51 -20.85
N LEU A 6 -10.92 9.64 -20.45
CA LEU A 6 -10.87 10.91 -21.17
C LEU A 6 -10.38 12.00 -20.20
N PHE A 7 -9.14 12.45 -20.35
CA PHE A 7 -8.47 13.31 -19.37
C PHE A 7 -8.16 14.68 -19.95
N SER A 8 -8.51 15.77 -19.27
CA SER A 8 -8.17 17.12 -19.76
C SER A 8 -6.66 17.30 -19.90
N VAL A 9 -6.21 17.92 -20.99
CA VAL A 9 -4.80 18.21 -21.28
C VAL A 9 -4.32 19.49 -20.58
N ASN A 10 -5.23 20.45 -20.37
CA ASN A 10 -4.90 21.78 -19.87
C ASN A 10 -5.46 22.01 -18.45
N SER A 11 -5.36 20.98 -17.60
CA SER A 11 -6.03 20.94 -16.29
C SER A 11 -5.75 22.21 -15.46
N HIS A 12 -6.74 23.09 -15.40
CA HIS A 12 -6.88 23.98 -14.25
C HIS A 12 -7.39 23.12 -13.08
N PRO A 13 -7.11 23.48 -11.81
CA PRO A 13 -7.71 22.79 -10.66
C PRO A 13 -9.24 22.77 -10.79
N GLY A 14 -9.82 21.59 -11.02
CA GLY A 14 -11.27 21.39 -11.21
C GLY A 14 -11.73 20.89 -12.59
N GLU A 15 -10.84 20.73 -13.57
CA GLU A 15 -11.19 20.04 -14.83
C GLU A 15 -11.10 18.52 -14.68
N ASN A 16 -12.26 17.87 -14.75
CA ASN A 16 -12.41 16.44 -14.48
C ASN A 16 -11.88 15.56 -15.62
N GLY A 17 -11.28 14.43 -15.24
CA GLY A 17 -11.19 13.27 -16.11
C GLY A 17 -12.54 12.56 -16.19
N TYR A 18 -12.69 11.61 -17.11
CA TYR A 18 -13.84 10.72 -17.17
C TYR A 18 -13.37 9.30 -17.37
N TYR A 19 -14.01 8.35 -16.71
CA TYR A 19 -13.73 6.93 -16.80
C TYR A 19 -14.98 6.21 -17.30
N ILE A 20 -14.84 5.35 -18.31
CA ILE A 20 -15.92 4.60 -18.94
C ILE A 20 -15.71 3.12 -18.65
N PHE A 21 -16.66 2.51 -17.93
CA PHE A 21 -16.58 1.14 -17.42
C PHE A 21 -17.48 0.15 -18.15
N GLN A 22 -18.36 0.61 -19.04
CA GLN A 22 -19.28 -0.26 -19.77
C GLN A 22 -19.31 0.05 -21.26
N LYS A 23 -19.70 -0.96 -22.04
CA LYS A 23 -20.08 -0.73 -23.44
C LYS A 23 -21.34 0.13 -23.52
N GLY A 24 -21.45 0.96 -24.53
CA GLY A 24 -22.58 1.87 -24.69
C GLY A 24 -22.24 3.13 -25.48
N ALA A 25 -23.23 3.98 -25.67
CA ALA A 25 -23.09 5.29 -26.28
C ALA A 25 -23.18 6.37 -25.20
N TYR A 26 -22.17 7.22 -25.13
CA TYR A 26 -22.00 8.26 -24.11
C TYR A 26 -22.05 9.61 -24.78
N GLN A 27 -23.02 10.43 -24.39
CA GLN A 27 -23.16 11.77 -24.90
C GLN A 27 -22.11 12.67 -24.26
N VAL A 28 -21.47 13.48 -25.11
CA VAL A 28 -20.49 14.50 -24.70
C VAL A 28 -21.06 15.87 -25.05
N GLY A 29 -21.06 16.78 -24.11
CA GLY A 29 -21.54 18.14 -24.38
C GLY A 29 -21.49 19.06 -23.18
N ARG A 30 -21.94 20.29 -23.37
CA ARG A 30 -21.85 21.33 -22.34
C ARG A 30 -22.87 21.17 -21.22
N LYS A 31 -24.00 20.51 -21.46
CA LYS A 31 -25.06 20.34 -20.46
C LYS A 31 -26.00 19.19 -20.82
N GLY A 32 -26.38 18.39 -19.81
CA GLY A 32 -27.38 17.33 -19.95
C GLY A 32 -26.87 16.12 -20.71
N CYS A 33 -25.56 15.87 -20.63
CA CYS A 33 -24.87 14.75 -21.27
C CYS A 33 -24.18 13.90 -20.19
N ASP A 34 -23.81 12.67 -20.54
CA ASP A 34 -23.09 11.75 -19.64
C ASP A 34 -21.70 12.28 -19.27
N ILE A 35 -21.04 12.94 -20.24
CA ILE A 35 -19.75 13.59 -20.11
C ILE A 35 -19.95 15.09 -20.32
N ILE A 36 -19.71 15.88 -19.26
CA ILE A 36 -19.97 17.32 -19.25
C ILE A 36 -18.67 18.11 -19.42
N ILE A 37 -18.59 18.89 -20.50
CA ILE A 37 -17.43 19.75 -20.78
C ILE A 37 -17.89 21.21 -20.73
N ASP A 38 -17.55 21.91 -19.66
CA ASP A 38 -17.93 23.30 -19.44
C ASP A 38 -17.05 24.28 -20.23
N ASP A 39 -17.22 24.26 -21.56
CA ASP A 39 -16.55 25.17 -22.48
C ASP A 39 -17.58 25.82 -23.41
N ARG A 40 -17.47 27.14 -23.63
CA ARG A 40 -18.43 27.90 -24.46
C ARG A 40 -18.41 27.49 -25.93
N GLY A 41 -17.29 27.02 -26.44
CA GLY A 41 -17.11 26.45 -27.78
C GLY A 41 -17.72 25.06 -27.94
N VAL A 42 -18.08 24.40 -26.85
CA VAL A 42 -18.74 23.09 -26.84
C VAL A 42 -20.26 23.24 -26.98
N SER A 43 -20.85 22.37 -27.79
CA SER A 43 -22.30 22.35 -28.07
C SER A 43 -23.04 21.65 -26.93
N ARG A 44 -24.36 21.89 -26.78
CA ARG A 44 -25.13 21.23 -25.71
C ARG A 44 -25.05 19.72 -25.79
N LEU A 45 -25.28 19.18 -26.99
CA LEU A 45 -24.85 17.86 -27.44
C LEU A 45 -23.78 18.10 -28.50
N HIS A 46 -22.57 17.61 -28.29
CA HIS A 46 -21.42 17.90 -29.14
C HIS A 46 -20.90 16.66 -29.85
N ALA A 47 -20.74 15.56 -29.12
CA ALA A 47 -20.28 14.31 -29.68
C ALA A 47 -20.91 13.12 -28.95
N GLU A 48 -20.70 11.95 -29.51
CA GLU A 48 -21.06 10.67 -28.90
C GLU A 48 -19.84 9.75 -28.93
N ILE A 49 -19.42 9.27 -27.75
CA ILE A 49 -18.40 8.22 -27.62
C ILE A 49 -19.13 6.88 -27.57
N ILE A 50 -18.82 5.99 -28.50
CA ILE A 50 -19.47 4.70 -28.64
C ILE A 50 -18.45 3.62 -28.34
N VAL A 51 -18.65 2.91 -27.23
CA VAL A 51 -17.84 1.76 -26.83
C VAL A 51 -18.60 0.50 -27.24
N ASP A 52 -18.16 -0.12 -28.33
CA ASP A 52 -18.83 -1.32 -28.87
C ASP A 52 -18.56 -2.56 -28.00
N GLU A 53 -17.34 -2.66 -27.44
CA GLU A 53 -16.90 -3.77 -26.61
C GLU A 53 -15.89 -3.34 -25.54
N MET A 54 -15.96 -3.96 -24.35
CA MET A 54 -14.95 -3.83 -23.31
C MET A 54 -13.88 -4.92 -23.51
N ILE A 55 -12.66 -4.55 -23.84
CA ILE A 55 -11.64 -5.52 -24.29
C ILE A 55 -10.70 -5.95 -23.13
N CYS A 56 -10.55 -7.27 -22.96
CA CYS A 56 -9.59 -7.87 -22.00
C CYS A 56 -8.13 -7.82 -22.53
N GLY A 57 -7.13 -7.88 -21.63
CA GLY A 57 -5.78 -7.35 -21.88
C GLY A 57 -4.93 -8.19 -22.83
N ASP A 58 -5.29 -9.45 -22.95
CA ASP A 58 -4.76 -10.42 -23.90
C ASP A 58 -5.19 -10.16 -25.35
N GLN A 59 -6.32 -9.47 -25.55
CA GLN A 59 -6.88 -9.19 -26.88
C GLN A 59 -6.38 -7.87 -27.49
N PHE A 60 -5.89 -6.93 -26.68
CA PHE A 60 -5.48 -5.59 -27.12
C PHE A 60 -4.38 -5.57 -28.17
N LEU A 61 -3.38 -6.44 -28.02
CA LEU A 61 -2.22 -6.49 -28.92
C LEU A 61 -2.60 -6.93 -30.34
N LYS A 62 -3.85 -7.33 -30.58
CA LYS A 62 -4.34 -7.90 -31.84
C LYS A 62 -5.63 -7.24 -32.36
N SER A 63 -6.24 -6.31 -31.64
CA SER A 63 -7.56 -5.78 -31.99
C SER A 63 -7.61 -4.26 -32.06
N SER A 64 -8.53 -3.75 -32.88
CA SER A 64 -9.06 -2.39 -32.82
C SER A 64 -9.54 -2.05 -31.40
N SER A 65 -9.52 -0.76 -31.05
CA SER A 65 -9.99 -0.22 -29.77
C SER A 65 -11.46 -0.52 -29.48
N LYS A 66 -12.26 -0.77 -30.52
CA LYS A 66 -13.73 -0.86 -30.47
C LYS A 66 -14.39 0.37 -29.84
N VAL A 67 -13.73 1.52 -29.90
CA VAL A 67 -14.27 2.80 -29.47
C VAL A 67 -14.33 3.75 -30.65
N ARG A 68 -15.48 4.37 -30.86
CA ARG A 68 -15.71 5.35 -31.93
C ARG A 68 -16.15 6.66 -31.34
N LEU A 69 -15.76 7.74 -32.00
CA LEU A 69 -16.21 9.10 -31.68
C LEU A 69 -16.98 9.63 -32.88
N LYS A 70 -18.19 10.14 -32.62
CA LYS A 70 -19.08 10.71 -33.63
C LYS A 70 -19.36 12.17 -33.33
N ASP A 71 -19.16 13.04 -34.32
CA ASP A 71 -19.49 14.47 -34.20
C ASP A 71 -20.98 14.72 -34.41
N CYS A 72 -21.56 15.49 -33.48
CA CYS A 72 -22.94 15.99 -33.53
C CYS A 72 -22.99 17.52 -33.36
N SER A 73 -21.84 18.18 -33.50
CA SER A 73 -21.65 19.56 -33.03
C SER A 73 -21.85 20.60 -34.13
N LYS A 74 -21.95 21.87 -33.72
CA LYS A 74 -21.94 23.01 -34.65
C LYS A 74 -20.54 23.31 -35.20
N TYR A 75 -19.50 23.19 -34.37
CA TYR A 75 -18.16 23.70 -34.66
C TYR A 75 -17.14 22.62 -35.06
N GLY A 76 -17.56 21.36 -35.01
CA GLY A 76 -16.73 20.20 -35.29
C GLY A 76 -15.98 19.68 -34.06
N THR A 77 -15.60 18.41 -34.17
CA THR A 77 -14.74 17.68 -33.24
C THR A 77 -13.48 17.27 -34.00
N PHE A 78 -12.32 17.44 -33.36
CA PHE A 78 -11.02 17.17 -33.98
C PHE A 78 -10.30 16.08 -33.20
N VAL A 79 -9.73 15.10 -33.90
CA VAL A 79 -8.93 14.03 -33.31
C VAL A 79 -7.50 14.13 -33.84
N THR A 80 -6.53 14.34 -32.95
CA THR A 80 -5.11 14.20 -33.27
C THR A 80 -4.69 12.76 -32.99
N LYS A 81 -4.27 12.05 -34.03
CA LYS A 81 -3.88 10.64 -33.95
C LYS A 81 -2.54 10.47 -33.28
N ALA A 82 -2.47 9.65 -32.23
CA ALA A 82 -1.23 9.42 -31.48
C ALA A 82 -0.10 8.85 -32.36
N ILE A 83 -0.44 7.88 -33.21
CA ILE A 83 0.54 7.17 -34.05
C ILE A 83 0.97 8.01 -35.26
N ALA A 84 0.01 8.64 -35.93
CA ALA A 84 0.25 9.32 -37.21
C ALA A 84 0.52 10.83 -37.07
N SER A 85 0.31 11.41 -35.88
CA SER A 85 0.33 12.85 -35.62
C SER A 85 -0.54 13.67 -36.58
N SER A 86 -1.52 13.03 -37.24
CA SER A 86 -2.46 13.67 -38.16
C SER A 86 -3.65 14.20 -37.38
N VAL A 87 -4.20 15.32 -37.84
CA VAL A 87 -5.42 15.90 -37.28
C VAL A 87 -6.58 15.60 -38.22
N ILE A 88 -7.61 14.98 -37.68
CA ILE A 88 -8.82 14.60 -38.41
C ILE A 88 -9.97 15.46 -37.88
N LYS A 89 -10.68 16.14 -38.78
CA LYS A 89 -11.93 16.82 -38.44
C LYS A 89 -13.09 15.87 -38.73
N LEU A 90 -13.78 15.44 -37.68
CA LEU A 90 -14.78 14.37 -37.79
C LEU A 90 -15.93 14.72 -38.75
N GLN A 91 -16.33 15.99 -38.87
CA GLN A 91 -17.39 16.40 -39.81
C GLN A 91 -17.07 16.09 -41.29
N GLU A 92 -15.80 15.94 -41.64
CA GLU A 92 -15.32 15.63 -42.99
C GLU A 92 -15.19 14.11 -43.22
N CYS A 93 -15.31 13.30 -42.15
CA CYS A 93 -15.29 11.85 -42.22
C CYS A 93 -16.65 11.26 -42.64
N PRO A 94 -16.68 10.07 -43.24
CA PRO A 94 -17.90 9.30 -43.42
C PRO A 94 -18.65 9.15 -42.09
N ASN A 95 -19.98 9.29 -42.11
CA ASN A 95 -20.87 9.28 -40.93
C ASN A 95 -20.51 10.27 -39.81
N LYS A 96 -19.57 11.18 -40.08
CA LYS A 96 -18.97 12.08 -39.10
C LYS A 96 -18.30 11.36 -37.93
N GLU A 97 -17.73 10.19 -38.16
CA GLU A 97 -17.15 9.34 -37.12
C GLU A 97 -15.72 8.90 -37.40
N SER A 98 -14.98 8.56 -36.35
CA SER A 98 -13.67 7.92 -36.42
C SER A 98 -13.46 7.01 -35.22
N GLU A 99 -12.64 5.96 -35.39
CA GLU A 99 -12.17 5.14 -34.26
C GLU A 99 -11.26 5.98 -33.34
N LEU A 100 -11.31 5.78 -32.03
CA LEU A 100 -10.36 6.36 -31.06
C LEU A 100 -9.38 5.31 -30.60
N VAL A 101 -8.08 5.60 -30.67
CA VAL A 101 -7.04 4.70 -30.14
C VAL A 101 -6.37 5.31 -28.92
N ASP A 102 -5.69 4.45 -28.15
CA ASP A 102 -4.96 4.87 -26.96
C ASP A 102 -4.01 6.05 -27.27
N GLU A 103 -4.01 7.02 -26.36
CA GLU A 103 -3.29 8.30 -26.41
C GLU A 103 -3.75 9.30 -27.50
N ASP A 104 -4.84 9.04 -28.24
CA ASP A 104 -5.41 10.04 -29.15
C ASP A 104 -5.83 11.31 -28.39
N LEU A 105 -5.60 12.49 -28.98
CA LEU A 105 -6.10 13.75 -28.43
C LEU A 105 -7.39 14.16 -29.13
N VAL A 106 -8.39 14.53 -28.35
CA VAL A 106 -9.70 14.97 -28.82
C VAL A 106 -9.91 16.43 -28.44
N ALA A 107 -10.26 17.27 -29.41
CA ALA A 107 -10.65 18.65 -29.18
C ALA A 107 -12.12 18.86 -29.57
N PHE A 108 -12.89 19.44 -28.66
CA PHE A 108 -14.32 19.67 -28.83
C PHE A 108 -14.58 21.15 -29.13
N GLY A 109 -15.01 21.46 -30.36
CA GLY A 109 -15.32 22.81 -30.80
C GLY A 109 -14.09 23.70 -30.99
N THR A 110 -14.26 25.01 -30.77
CA THR A 110 -13.22 26.04 -30.99
C THR A 110 -12.57 26.54 -29.70
N GLY A 111 -12.92 25.96 -28.56
CA GLY A 111 -12.46 26.39 -27.24
C GLY A 111 -11.16 25.71 -26.79
N ASN A 112 -10.97 25.61 -25.49
CA ASN A 112 -9.81 24.98 -24.85
C ASN A 112 -10.07 23.53 -24.43
N ALA A 113 -11.30 23.03 -24.65
CA ALA A 113 -11.73 21.66 -24.40
C ALA A 113 -10.90 20.63 -25.19
N ARG A 114 -9.74 20.26 -24.65
CA ARG A 114 -8.81 19.28 -25.21
C ARG A 114 -8.60 18.17 -24.20
N TYR A 115 -8.81 16.94 -24.64
CA TYR A 115 -8.76 15.75 -23.81
C TYR A 115 -7.87 14.69 -24.44
N LYS A 116 -7.15 13.95 -23.61
CA LYS A 116 -6.46 12.74 -24.00
C LYS A 116 -7.38 11.55 -23.76
N PHE A 117 -7.68 10.82 -24.82
CA PHE A 117 -8.30 9.52 -24.72
C PHE A 117 -7.21 8.51 -24.39
N ALA A 118 -7.35 7.81 -23.27
CA ALA A 118 -6.30 6.94 -22.78
C ALA A 118 -6.85 5.66 -22.17
N PHE A 119 -6.04 4.64 -22.27
CA PHE A 119 -6.23 3.36 -21.61
C PHE A 119 -5.81 3.44 -20.15
N ILE A 120 -6.68 2.96 -19.26
CA ILE A 120 -6.36 2.76 -17.85
C ILE A 120 -6.27 1.25 -17.56
N PRO A 121 -5.08 0.71 -17.27
CA PRO A 121 -4.93 -0.70 -16.95
C PRO A 121 -5.63 -1.01 -15.63
N LEU A 122 -6.59 -1.93 -15.66
CA LEU A 122 -7.10 -2.62 -14.48
C LEU A 122 -6.86 -4.11 -14.63
N VAL A 123 -5.84 -4.61 -13.94
CA VAL A 123 -5.48 -6.02 -13.90
C VAL A 123 -5.52 -6.49 -12.46
N PHE A 124 -6.30 -7.53 -12.21
CA PHE A 124 -6.55 -8.05 -10.87
C PHE A 124 -5.91 -9.42 -10.69
N PHE A 125 -5.32 -9.62 -9.52
CA PHE A 125 -5.06 -10.93 -8.95
C PHE A 125 -6.04 -11.14 -7.79
N ALA A 126 -6.54 -12.36 -7.61
CA ALA A 126 -7.40 -12.70 -6.47
C ALA A 126 -6.65 -13.66 -5.54
N SER A 127 -6.47 -13.27 -4.28
CA SER A 127 -5.79 -14.10 -3.28
C SER A 127 -6.76 -15.14 -2.73
N SER A 128 -6.40 -16.41 -2.89
CA SER A 128 -7.13 -17.58 -2.35
C SER A 128 -8.67 -17.55 -2.51
N PRO A 129 -9.24 -17.15 -3.66
CA PRO A 129 -10.68 -17.07 -3.83
C PRO A 129 -11.30 -18.47 -3.84
N LYS A 130 -12.49 -18.60 -3.25
CA LYS A 130 -13.29 -19.83 -3.37
C LYS A 130 -13.60 -20.11 -4.86
N PRO A 131 -13.61 -21.37 -5.33
CA PRO A 131 -13.82 -21.68 -6.75
C PRO A 131 -15.10 -21.11 -7.36
N MET A 132 -16.21 -21.11 -6.61
CA MET A 132 -17.48 -20.50 -7.05
C MET A 132 -17.37 -18.98 -7.19
N ASN A 133 -16.58 -18.32 -6.33
CA ASN A 133 -16.35 -16.89 -6.39
C ASN A 133 -15.45 -16.53 -7.57
N LEU A 134 -14.51 -17.40 -7.98
CA LEU A 134 -13.61 -17.15 -9.10
C LEU A 134 -14.33 -16.93 -10.44
N THR A 135 -15.35 -17.73 -10.74
CA THR A 135 -16.12 -17.58 -11.99
C THR A 135 -16.87 -16.25 -12.01
N ILE A 136 -17.61 -15.96 -10.94
CA ILE A 136 -18.36 -14.69 -10.77
C ILE A 136 -17.41 -13.50 -10.84
N LEU A 137 -16.24 -13.62 -10.20
CA LEU A 137 -15.23 -12.57 -10.19
C LEU A 137 -14.68 -12.30 -11.59
N ARG A 138 -14.38 -13.36 -12.36
CA ARG A 138 -13.91 -13.23 -13.74
C ARG A 138 -14.96 -12.60 -14.63
N GLU A 139 -16.23 -13.00 -14.51
CA GLU A 139 -17.33 -12.40 -15.28
C GLU A 139 -17.46 -10.90 -14.98
N LYS A 140 -17.41 -10.51 -13.70
CA LYS A 140 -17.44 -9.09 -13.30
C LYS A 140 -16.25 -8.31 -13.84
N MET A 141 -15.03 -8.86 -13.73
CA MET A 141 -13.84 -8.22 -14.30
C MET A 141 -13.97 -8.04 -15.82
N SER A 142 -14.37 -9.08 -16.54
CA SER A 142 -14.58 -9.02 -17.99
C SER A 142 -15.66 -8.00 -18.37
N SER A 143 -16.73 -7.87 -17.57
CA SER A 143 -17.82 -6.93 -17.85
C SER A 143 -17.37 -5.45 -17.90
N ILE A 144 -16.33 -5.10 -17.12
CA ILE A 144 -15.71 -3.78 -17.12
C ILE A 144 -14.43 -3.73 -17.96
N GLY A 145 -14.18 -4.76 -18.76
CA GLY A 145 -12.97 -4.90 -19.57
C GLY A 145 -11.71 -5.18 -18.77
N ALA A 146 -11.74 -5.35 -17.45
CA ALA A 146 -10.58 -5.58 -16.62
C ALA A 146 -9.95 -6.96 -16.84
N GLY A 147 -8.64 -7.05 -16.63
CA GLY A 147 -7.86 -8.28 -16.75
C GLY A 147 -7.82 -9.07 -15.44
N PHE A 148 -7.62 -10.37 -15.56
CA PHE A 148 -7.44 -11.28 -14.43
C PHE A 148 -6.19 -12.12 -14.63
N THR A 149 -5.40 -12.30 -13.57
CA THR A 149 -4.26 -13.21 -13.55
C THR A 149 -4.41 -14.24 -12.43
N GLN A 150 -3.96 -15.47 -12.69
CA GLN A 150 -3.97 -16.55 -11.69
C GLN A 150 -2.85 -16.44 -10.66
N SER A 151 -1.82 -15.64 -10.96
CA SER A 151 -0.70 -15.36 -10.07
C SER A 151 -0.48 -13.85 -9.96
N LEU A 152 0.15 -13.43 -8.85
CA LEU A 152 0.58 -12.05 -8.69
C LEU A 152 1.76 -11.79 -9.63
N THR A 153 1.61 -10.80 -10.50
CA THR A 153 2.63 -10.39 -11.47
C THR A 153 2.85 -8.89 -11.42
N SER A 154 3.93 -8.40 -12.04
CA SER A 154 4.19 -6.96 -12.14
C SER A 154 3.07 -6.19 -12.85
N LYS A 155 2.34 -6.85 -13.77
CA LYS A 155 1.19 -6.29 -14.50
C LYS A 155 -0.05 -6.10 -13.64
N CYS A 156 -0.17 -6.82 -12.52
CA CYS A 156 -1.29 -6.64 -11.61
C CYS A 156 -1.31 -5.21 -11.06
N THR A 157 -2.48 -4.60 -11.08
CA THR A 157 -2.71 -3.26 -10.54
C THR A 157 -3.30 -3.33 -9.14
N HIS A 158 -4.11 -4.34 -8.86
CA HIS A 158 -4.83 -4.52 -7.59
C HIS A 158 -4.87 -5.99 -7.21
N VAL A 159 -4.96 -6.27 -5.92
CA VAL A 159 -5.20 -7.60 -5.37
C VAL A 159 -6.57 -7.61 -4.70
N ILE A 160 -7.41 -8.57 -5.07
CA ILE A 160 -8.72 -8.78 -4.46
C ILE A 160 -8.61 -9.83 -3.37
N CYS A 161 -9.09 -9.49 -2.18
CA CYS A 161 -9.17 -10.39 -1.03
C CYS A 161 -10.56 -10.33 -0.40
N ASP A 162 -10.97 -11.45 0.20
CA ASP A 162 -12.10 -11.48 1.12
C ASP A 162 -11.74 -10.76 2.43
N ASP A 163 -12.76 -10.31 3.16
CA ASP A 163 -12.59 -9.64 4.45
C ASP A 163 -12.42 -10.68 5.58
N LEU A 164 -11.67 -10.31 6.62
CA LEU A 164 -11.44 -11.12 7.82
C LEU A 164 -10.81 -12.50 7.56
N ILE A 165 -9.96 -12.60 6.53
CA ILE A 165 -9.19 -13.82 6.26
C ILE A 165 -7.87 -13.84 7.06
N PRO A 166 -7.31 -15.03 7.35
CA PRO A 166 -5.97 -15.13 7.94
C PRO A 166 -4.91 -14.49 7.05
N PHE A 167 -3.99 -13.74 7.66
CA PHE A 167 -2.85 -13.16 6.94
C PHE A 167 -1.90 -14.26 6.45
N ASN A 168 -1.56 -14.23 5.16
CA ASN A 168 -0.86 -15.29 4.46
C ASN A 168 0.24 -14.74 3.53
N ASP A 169 0.94 -15.66 2.84
CA ASP A 169 2.07 -15.34 1.96
C ASP A 169 1.65 -14.55 0.70
N GLU A 170 0.46 -14.78 0.15
CA GLU A 170 -0.07 -14.04 -1.01
C GLU A 170 -0.38 -12.57 -0.66
N ILE A 171 -0.94 -12.33 0.52
CA ILE A 171 -1.17 -10.97 1.03
C ILE A 171 0.18 -10.30 1.24
N LEU A 172 1.15 -10.98 1.86
CA LEU A 172 2.49 -10.45 2.04
C LEU A 172 3.14 -10.07 0.70
N ASP A 173 3.05 -10.93 -0.31
CA ASP A 173 3.57 -10.63 -1.65
C ASP A 173 2.87 -9.42 -2.29
N ALA A 174 1.57 -9.24 -2.06
CA ALA A 174 0.85 -8.04 -2.48
C ALA A 174 1.39 -6.77 -1.80
N ILE A 175 1.69 -6.85 -0.49
CA ILE A 175 2.33 -5.76 0.26
C ILE A 175 3.70 -5.43 -0.33
N LEU A 176 4.55 -6.46 -0.53
CA LEU A 176 5.90 -6.31 -1.05
C LEU A 176 5.92 -5.74 -2.48
N ALA A 177 4.96 -6.13 -3.31
CA ALA A 177 4.77 -5.60 -4.65
C ALA A 177 4.10 -4.21 -4.67
N ARG A 178 3.86 -3.59 -3.51
CA ARG A 178 3.18 -2.29 -3.33
C ARG A 178 1.82 -2.22 -4.02
N LYS A 179 1.13 -3.36 -4.13
CA LYS A 179 -0.18 -3.43 -4.77
C LYS A 179 -1.26 -3.05 -3.75
N PRO A 180 -2.21 -2.17 -4.12
CA PRO A 180 -3.43 -1.99 -3.34
C PRO A 180 -4.16 -3.33 -3.18
N VAL A 181 -4.62 -3.59 -1.95
CA VAL A 181 -5.41 -4.78 -1.62
C VAL A 181 -6.81 -4.32 -1.29
N VAL A 182 -7.81 -4.87 -1.98
CA VAL A 182 -9.19 -4.38 -1.97
C VAL A 182 -10.20 -5.53 -1.83
N LYS A 183 -11.37 -5.24 -1.30
CA LYS A 183 -12.50 -6.18 -1.28
C LYS A 183 -13.15 -6.31 -2.65
N ILE A 184 -13.84 -7.43 -2.89
CA ILE A 184 -14.68 -7.62 -4.09
C ILE A 184 -15.72 -6.50 -4.27
N SER A 185 -16.24 -5.94 -3.19
CA SER A 185 -17.18 -4.81 -3.23
C SER A 185 -16.69 -3.60 -4.02
N TRP A 186 -15.36 -3.36 -4.12
CA TRP A 186 -14.83 -2.31 -4.98
C TRP A 186 -15.02 -2.64 -6.46
N LEU A 187 -14.74 -3.88 -6.86
CA LEU A 187 -15.02 -4.33 -8.22
C LEU A 187 -16.51 -4.25 -8.55
N GLU A 188 -17.39 -4.56 -7.60
CA GLU A 188 -18.83 -4.43 -7.78
C GLU A 188 -19.27 -2.97 -7.95
N LEU A 189 -18.65 -2.06 -7.21
CA LEU A 189 -18.85 -0.62 -7.38
C LEU A 189 -18.42 -0.15 -8.77
N LEU A 190 -17.28 -0.62 -9.28
CA LEU A 190 -16.83 -0.32 -10.64
C LEU A 190 -17.81 -0.89 -11.68
N ALA A 191 -18.20 -2.16 -11.53
CA ALA A 191 -19.14 -2.82 -12.45
C ALA A 191 -20.53 -2.20 -12.45
N GLY A 192 -20.96 -1.58 -11.35
CA GLY A 192 -22.22 -0.86 -11.25
C GLY A 192 -22.21 0.54 -11.87
N LYS A 193 -21.04 1.06 -12.33
CA LYS A 193 -20.91 2.38 -12.94
C LYS A 193 -20.81 2.26 -14.47
N THR A 194 -21.37 3.25 -15.16
CA THR A 194 -21.24 3.39 -16.62
C THR A 194 -20.10 4.37 -16.94
N VAL A 195 -20.23 5.61 -16.44
CA VAL A 195 -19.22 6.67 -16.51
C VAL A 195 -19.11 7.41 -15.18
N CYS A 196 -17.91 7.86 -14.82
CA CYS A 196 -17.73 8.78 -13.70
C CYS A 196 -16.54 9.73 -13.91
N SER A 197 -16.59 10.89 -13.23
CA SER A 197 -15.57 11.93 -13.32
C SER A 197 -14.30 11.63 -12.51
N GLU A 198 -14.39 10.72 -11.56
CA GLU A 198 -13.29 10.33 -10.68
C GLU A 198 -13.28 8.82 -10.49
N MET A 199 -12.09 8.22 -10.42
CA MET A 199 -11.96 6.80 -10.13
C MET A 199 -12.49 6.53 -8.72
N PRO A 200 -13.41 5.58 -8.52
CA PRO A 200 -13.92 5.26 -7.19
C PRO A 200 -12.80 4.86 -6.23
N ASP A 201 -12.82 5.44 -5.03
CA ASP A 201 -11.77 5.25 -4.03
C ASP A 201 -11.66 3.78 -3.60
N SER A 202 -10.47 3.21 -3.77
CA SER A 202 -10.16 1.84 -3.37
C SER A 202 -9.89 1.69 -1.87
N ILE A 203 -9.49 2.78 -1.19
CA ILE A 203 -9.09 2.77 0.23
C ILE A 203 -10.31 2.49 1.13
N SER A 204 -11.46 3.08 0.80
CA SER A 204 -12.73 2.80 1.49
C SER A 204 -13.12 1.30 1.46
N HIS A 205 -12.60 0.54 0.48
CA HIS A 205 -12.82 -0.89 0.30
C HIS A 205 -11.64 -1.76 0.74
N ALA A 206 -10.70 -1.25 1.55
CA ALA A 206 -9.59 -2.05 2.07
C ALA A 206 -10.08 -3.17 3.03
N PRO A 207 -9.59 -4.41 2.88
CA PRO A 207 -9.94 -5.54 3.75
C PRO A 207 -9.28 -5.47 5.12
N SER A 208 -9.81 -6.27 6.04
CA SER A 208 -9.19 -6.57 7.33
C SER A 208 -8.68 -8.00 7.36
N PHE A 209 -7.59 -8.23 8.08
CA PHE A 209 -6.93 -9.51 8.21
C PHE A 209 -6.84 -9.94 9.66
N ILE A 210 -6.80 -11.24 9.88
CA ILE A 210 -6.57 -11.84 11.20
C ILE A 210 -5.08 -12.21 11.31
N ILE A 211 -4.40 -11.63 12.30
CA ILE A 211 -2.99 -11.89 12.60
C ILE A 211 -2.88 -12.28 14.08
N GLU A 212 -2.61 -13.56 14.35
CA GLU A 212 -2.53 -14.12 15.71
C GLU A 212 -3.72 -13.71 16.62
N GLY A 213 -4.94 -13.77 16.08
CA GLY A 213 -6.18 -13.43 16.79
C GLY A 213 -6.54 -11.95 16.80
N ALA A 214 -5.62 -11.05 16.42
CA ALA A 214 -5.93 -9.64 16.25
C ALA A 214 -6.51 -9.35 14.86
N THR A 215 -7.53 -8.50 14.79
CA THR A 215 -8.07 -8.00 13.52
C THR A 215 -7.40 -6.67 13.18
N VAL A 216 -6.85 -6.56 11.97
CA VAL A 216 -6.20 -5.34 11.49
C VAL A 216 -6.70 -4.97 10.10
N LYS A 217 -7.08 -3.71 9.89
CA LYS A 217 -7.40 -3.19 8.55
C LYS A 217 -6.11 -2.86 7.83
N ILE A 218 -5.98 -3.27 6.56
CA ILE A 218 -4.81 -2.91 5.77
C ILE A 218 -4.83 -1.43 5.41
N ALA A 219 -3.71 -0.75 5.63
CA ALA A 219 -3.51 0.61 5.20
C ALA A 219 -3.11 0.69 3.72
N GLU A 220 -3.31 1.87 3.12
CA GLU A 220 -2.88 2.12 1.75
C GLU A 220 -1.35 1.98 1.61
N PRO A 221 -0.84 1.65 0.40
CA PRO A 221 0.59 1.41 0.20
C PRO A 221 1.48 2.52 0.77
N ARG A 222 1.13 3.79 0.53
CA ARG A 222 1.92 4.95 0.95
C ARG A 222 2.05 5.07 2.47
N SER A 223 0.98 4.84 3.23
CA SER A 223 1.04 4.93 4.70
C SER A 223 1.99 3.89 5.32
N ARG A 224 2.24 2.78 4.62
CA ARG A 224 3.12 1.71 5.12
C ARG A 224 4.60 2.00 4.85
N GLU A 225 4.93 2.75 3.81
CA GLU A 225 6.33 2.92 3.32
C GLU A 225 7.26 3.58 4.34
N GLU A 226 6.73 4.37 5.28
CA GLU A 226 7.53 5.08 6.27
C GLU A 226 7.12 4.79 7.71
N CYS A 227 6.22 3.83 7.95
CA CYS A 227 5.65 3.64 9.28
C CYS A 227 6.67 3.14 10.32
N LEU A 228 7.81 2.60 9.89
CA LEU A 228 8.91 2.16 10.73
C LEU A 228 10.17 3.04 10.60
N LYS A 229 10.07 4.18 9.93
CA LYS A 229 11.20 5.09 9.70
C LYS A 229 11.88 5.49 11.01
N GLY A 230 13.20 5.52 11.01
CA GLY A 230 14.02 5.90 12.17
C GLY A 230 14.19 4.80 13.24
N HIS A 231 13.75 3.57 12.96
CA HIS A 231 13.96 2.41 13.81
C HIS A 231 14.93 1.43 13.15
N THR A 232 15.81 0.83 13.96
CA THR A 232 16.70 -0.25 13.55
C THR A 232 16.23 -1.55 14.22
N PHE A 233 15.85 -2.55 13.43
CA PHE A 233 15.43 -3.85 13.96
C PHE A 233 16.56 -4.88 13.87
N ILE A 234 16.88 -5.49 15.00
CA ILE A 234 17.88 -6.54 15.10
C ILE A 234 17.16 -7.89 15.02
N LEU A 235 17.47 -8.65 13.96
CA LEU A 235 16.89 -9.95 13.67
C LEU A 235 17.88 -11.09 13.97
N GLU A 236 17.36 -12.24 14.35
CA GLU A 236 18.11 -13.50 14.33
C GLU A 236 18.15 -14.09 12.90
N SER A 237 18.60 -15.35 12.76
CA SER A 237 18.51 -16.09 11.50
C SER A 237 17.09 -16.04 10.92
N VAL A 238 16.99 -15.71 9.63
CA VAL A 238 15.71 -15.57 8.90
C VAL A 238 14.82 -16.81 9.01
N GLU A 239 15.40 -18.01 9.17
CA GLU A 239 14.63 -19.26 9.25
C GLU A 239 13.75 -19.37 10.51
N LYS A 240 13.95 -18.51 11.50
CA LYS A 240 13.12 -18.48 12.71
C LYS A 240 11.79 -17.72 12.54
N TYR A 241 11.72 -16.82 11.57
CA TYR A 241 10.56 -15.95 11.36
C TYR A 241 9.52 -16.62 10.46
N LYS A 242 8.24 -16.32 10.70
CA LYS A 242 7.08 -16.92 10.01
C LYS A 242 7.19 -16.78 8.49
N PHE A 243 7.63 -15.61 8.02
CA PHE A 243 7.78 -15.29 6.60
C PHE A 243 9.21 -15.34 6.09
N LYS A 244 10.13 -15.92 6.88
CA LYS A 244 11.52 -16.17 6.49
C LYS A 244 12.20 -14.95 5.87
N LYS A 245 12.78 -15.11 4.68
CA LYS A 245 13.48 -14.07 3.91
C LYS A 245 12.59 -12.88 3.52
N LYS A 246 11.26 -13.04 3.50
CA LYS A 246 10.34 -11.95 3.19
C LYS A 246 10.13 -11.01 4.38
N PHE A 247 10.37 -11.48 5.61
CA PHE A 247 10.17 -10.67 6.81
C PHE A 247 11.14 -9.47 6.90
N PRO A 248 12.47 -9.61 6.71
CA PRO A 248 13.38 -8.47 6.62
C PRO A 248 12.96 -7.46 5.54
N VAL A 249 12.63 -7.95 4.35
CA VAL A 249 12.23 -7.12 3.20
C VAL A 249 10.94 -6.33 3.51
N LEU A 250 10.02 -6.92 4.27
CA LEU A 250 8.81 -6.24 4.74
C LEU A 250 9.14 -5.05 5.65
N LEU A 251 10.09 -5.20 6.56
CA LEU A 251 10.49 -4.13 7.48
C LEU A 251 11.22 -3.00 6.73
N GLU A 252 12.12 -3.35 5.80
CA GLU A 252 12.83 -2.39 4.95
C GLU A 252 11.86 -1.61 4.07
N LEU A 253 10.85 -2.28 3.50
CA LEU A 253 9.79 -1.64 2.72
C LEU A 253 9.01 -0.62 3.55
N ALA A 254 8.91 -0.83 4.86
CA ALA A 254 8.26 0.09 5.80
C ALA A 254 9.19 1.19 6.34
N GLY A 255 10.40 1.31 5.79
CA GLY A 255 11.37 2.36 6.10
C GLY A 255 12.29 2.05 7.27
N ALA A 256 12.30 0.81 7.77
CA ALA A 256 13.21 0.41 8.83
C ALA A 256 14.62 0.07 8.32
N GLU A 257 15.61 0.24 9.19
CA GLU A 257 16.91 -0.41 9.02
C GLU A 257 16.87 -1.82 9.63
N VAL A 258 17.44 -2.82 8.95
CA VAL A 258 17.46 -4.20 9.42
C VAL A 258 18.89 -4.71 9.57
N VAL A 259 19.21 -5.26 10.74
CA VAL A 259 20.53 -5.80 11.08
C VAL A 259 20.37 -7.22 11.61
N PHE A 260 21.30 -8.12 11.28
CA PHE A 260 21.30 -9.49 11.79
C PHE A 260 22.26 -9.65 12.99
N ALA A 261 21.82 -10.37 14.03
CA ALA A 261 22.59 -10.57 15.26
C ALA A 261 23.87 -11.40 15.06
N GLU A 262 23.92 -12.24 14.02
CA GLU A 262 25.07 -13.11 13.71
C GLU A 262 26.24 -12.33 13.10
N THR A 263 25.98 -11.29 12.30
CA THR A 263 27.01 -10.43 11.69
C THR A 263 27.67 -9.49 12.70
N GLN A 264 27.07 -9.29 13.87
CA GLN A 264 27.60 -8.42 14.94
C GLN A 264 28.62 -9.09 15.86
N GLN A 265 28.86 -10.41 15.73
CA GLN A 265 29.78 -11.15 16.61
C GLN A 265 31.25 -10.70 16.53
N ASN A 266 31.63 -9.96 15.47
CA ASN A 266 33.01 -9.51 15.24
C ASN A 266 33.26 -8.02 15.51
N SER A 267 32.27 -7.25 15.97
CA SER A 267 32.46 -5.82 16.23
C SER A 267 31.86 -5.41 17.57
N ASN A 268 32.69 -5.41 18.60
CA ASN A 268 32.35 -4.85 19.93
C ASN A 268 32.05 -3.33 19.89
N HIS A 269 32.17 -2.68 18.72
CA HIS A 269 31.91 -1.27 18.50
C HIS A 269 30.56 -0.96 17.80
N ALA A 270 29.91 -1.92 17.14
CA ALA A 270 28.69 -1.61 16.35
C ALA A 270 27.42 -1.47 17.21
N LEU A 271 27.43 -2.01 18.44
CA LEU A 271 26.29 -1.92 19.35
C LEU A 271 26.24 -0.57 20.11
N GLN A 272 27.32 0.22 20.08
CA GLN A 272 27.34 1.57 20.68
C GLN A 272 26.97 2.67 19.68
N SER A 273 26.92 2.38 18.37
CA SER A 273 26.59 3.36 17.32
C SER A 273 25.16 3.25 16.80
N SER A 274 24.45 2.15 17.06
CA SER A 274 23.02 2.05 16.80
C SER A 274 22.31 2.61 18.03
N GLY A 275 21.97 3.90 17.99
CA GLY A 275 21.46 4.68 19.12
C GLY A 275 20.17 4.12 19.76
N ASP A 276 19.59 4.89 20.69
CA ASP A 276 18.44 4.56 21.55
C ASP A 276 17.19 3.93 20.89
N ASN A 277 17.16 3.78 19.56
CA ASN A 277 16.06 3.25 18.77
C ASN A 277 16.27 1.82 18.22
N ALA A 278 17.33 1.11 18.62
CA ALA A 278 17.51 -0.29 18.25
C ALA A 278 16.51 -1.21 18.99
N VAL A 279 15.80 -2.07 18.25
CA VAL A 279 14.79 -3.00 18.80
C VAL A 279 15.11 -4.43 18.37
N PHE A 280 15.27 -5.33 19.33
CA PHE A 280 15.46 -6.76 19.09
C PHE A 280 14.12 -7.46 18.83
N VAL A 281 14.03 -8.21 17.73
CA VAL A 281 12.78 -8.85 17.30
C VAL A 281 12.71 -10.30 17.72
N ILE A 282 11.68 -10.64 18.50
CA ILE A 282 11.40 -11.99 18.99
C ILE A 282 10.52 -12.73 17.96
N PRO A 283 10.97 -13.86 17.38
CA PRO A 283 10.17 -14.65 16.44
C PRO A 283 8.90 -15.22 17.09
N ALA A 284 7.79 -15.23 16.36
CA ALA A 284 6.49 -15.66 16.88
C ALA A 284 6.45 -17.15 17.26
N THR A 285 7.26 -17.97 16.59
CA THR A 285 7.34 -19.43 16.80
C THR A 285 8.22 -19.83 17.99
N SER A 286 8.88 -18.86 18.63
CA SER A 286 9.70 -19.11 19.81
C SER A 286 8.80 -19.25 21.04
N ASN A 287 8.42 -20.49 21.37
CA ASN A 287 7.66 -20.84 22.57
C ASN A 287 8.45 -20.55 23.86
N GLY A 288 8.64 -19.28 24.24
CA GLY A 288 9.12 -18.80 25.55
C GLY A 288 10.50 -19.27 26.02
N ARG A 289 11.12 -20.25 25.35
CA ARG A 289 12.47 -20.74 25.63
C ARG A 289 13.42 -19.93 24.77
N ALA A 290 13.53 -18.67 25.15
CA ALA A 290 14.66 -17.82 24.81
C ALA A 290 15.92 -18.57 25.29
N GLY A 291 16.53 -19.37 24.41
CA GLY A 291 17.74 -20.13 24.73
C GLY A 291 18.84 -19.18 25.21
N SER A 292 19.72 -19.66 26.07
CA SER A 292 20.74 -18.94 26.85
C SER A 292 21.70 -17.99 26.09
N ARG A 293 21.47 -17.66 24.81
CA ARG A 293 22.22 -16.68 24.01
C ARG A 293 21.71 -15.24 24.11
N HIS A 294 20.56 -14.98 24.72
CA HIS A 294 19.98 -13.64 24.80
C HIS A 294 20.62 -12.71 25.85
N SER A 295 21.60 -13.18 26.63
CA SER A 295 22.23 -12.36 27.68
C SER A 295 22.89 -11.09 27.15
N LYS A 296 23.33 -11.08 25.88
CA LYS A 296 23.96 -9.92 25.22
C LYS A 296 22.99 -8.79 24.85
N TYR A 297 21.68 -9.08 24.76
CA TYR A 297 20.65 -8.09 24.39
C TYR A 297 19.64 -7.90 25.53
N ASN A 298 20.05 -8.22 26.76
CA ASN A 298 19.17 -8.08 27.92
C ASN A 298 18.82 -6.62 28.22
N SER A 299 19.66 -5.65 27.83
CA SER A 299 19.38 -4.22 27.95
C SER A 299 18.64 -3.63 26.74
N SER A 300 18.41 -4.39 25.67
CA SER A 300 17.79 -3.88 24.44
C SER A 300 16.26 -3.84 24.54
N ARG A 301 15.64 -2.84 23.89
CA ARG A 301 14.19 -2.81 23.63
C ARG A 301 13.80 -4.04 22.81
N LYS A 302 12.66 -4.66 23.12
CA LYS A 302 12.19 -5.90 22.47
C LYS A 302 10.79 -5.75 21.91
N MET A 303 10.54 -6.41 20.79
CA MET A 303 9.23 -6.47 20.15
C MET A 303 9.01 -7.84 19.51
N ILE A 304 7.76 -8.33 19.54
CA ILE A 304 7.39 -9.61 18.92
C ILE A 304 7.16 -9.40 17.42
N GLU A 305 7.60 -10.35 16.59
CA GLU A 305 7.42 -10.37 15.13
C GLU A 305 5.99 -9.99 14.70
N THR A 306 4.98 -10.53 15.39
CA THR A 306 3.57 -10.34 15.05
C THR A 306 3.10 -8.90 15.25
N GLN A 307 3.66 -8.19 16.24
CA GLN A 307 3.40 -6.77 16.45
C GLN A 307 3.99 -5.91 15.32
N LEU A 308 5.13 -6.32 14.76
CA LEU A 308 5.71 -5.64 13.60
C LEU A 308 4.91 -5.90 12.33
N ILE A 309 4.45 -7.14 12.12
CA ILE A 309 3.56 -7.43 10.97
C ILE A 309 2.28 -6.60 11.09
N LEU A 310 1.67 -6.54 12.28
CA LEU A 310 0.50 -5.67 12.55
C LEU A 310 0.80 -4.20 12.26
N ALA A 311 1.97 -3.70 12.68
CA ALA A 311 2.38 -2.32 12.45
C ALA A 311 2.51 -2.01 10.95
N VAL A 312 3.18 -2.87 10.18
CA VAL A 312 3.33 -2.68 8.73
C VAL A 312 2.00 -2.81 8.01
N VAL A 313 1.14 -3.76 8.39
CA VAL A 313 -0.18 -3.93 7.75
C VAL A 313 -1.07 -2.72 8.02
N SER A 314 -1.08 -2.19 9.24
CA SER A 314 -1.85 -0.99 9.62
C SER A 314 -1.21 0.34 9.22
N GLY A 315 0.04 0.32 8.75
CA GLY A 315 0.81 1.54 8.47
C GLY A 315 1.12 2.38 9.71
N TYR A 316 1.12 1.78 10.90
CA TYR A 316 1.28 2.49 12.17
C TYR A 316 2.03 1.65 13.20
N LEU A 317 3.13 2.19 13.74
CA LEU A 317 3.88 1.56 14.83
C LEU A 317 3.31 1.97 16.19
N ASN A 318 2.75 1.01 16.93
CA ASN A 318 2.38 1.23 18.32
C ASN A 318 3.61 1.11 19.23
N HIS A 319 4.14 2.25 19.68
CA HIS A 319 5.31 2.30 20.57
C HIS A 319 5.10 1.62 21.93
N SER A 320 3.84 1.46 22.40
CA SER A 320 3.59 0.74 23.66
C SER A 320 3.89 -0.75 23.58
N SER A 321 3.96 -1.30 22.37
CA SER A 321 4.32 -2.70 22.13
C SER A 321 5.84 -2.94 22.21
N ILE A 322 6.65 -1.88 22.32
CA ILE A 322 8.10 -1.97 22.51
C ILE A 322 8.37 -2.05 24.02
N THR A 323 8.87 -3.18 24.48
CA THR A 323 9.16 -3.39 25.90
C THR A 323 10.64 -3.14 26.19
N SER A 324 10.94 -2.34 27.22
CA SER A 324 12.28 -2.26 27.81
C SER A 324 12.44 -3.32 28.90
N SER A 325 13.65 -3.87 29.06
CA SER A 325 13.95 -4.67 30.25
C SER A 325 14.09 -3.74 31.48
N PRO A 326 13.71 -4.20 32.68
CA PRO A 326 13.97 -3.44 33.90
C PRO A 326 15.50 -3.34 34.12
N GLU A 327 16.01 -2.13 34.26
CA GLU A 327 17.41 -1.91 34.66
C GLU A 327 17.60 -2.43 36.09
N LEU A 328 18.59 -3.32 36.28
CA LEU A 328 19.01 -3.70 37.62
C LEU A 328 19.75 -2.52 38.25
N LEU A 329 19.11 -1.86 39.23
CA LEU A 329 19.77 -0.96 40.15
C LEU A 329 20.83 -1.73 40.94
N THR A 330 22.09 -1.65 40.52
CA THR A 330 23.21 -2.07 41.37
C THR A 330 23.47 -0.96 42.37
N SER A 331 22.97 -1.14 43.60
CA SER A 331 23.39 -0.33 44.75
C SER A 331 24.85 -0.63 45.05
N SER A 332 25.75 0.30 44.71
CA SER A 332 27.15 0.27 45.11
C SER A 332 27.32 1.01 46.43
N ASP A 333 27.12 0.31 47.55
CA ASP A 333 27.63 0.77 48.85
C ASP A 333 29.02 0.17 49.06
N SER A 334 30.05 0.97 48.83
CA SER A 334 31.43 0.68 49.24
C SER A 334 31.90 1.78 50.18
N THR A 335 32.02 1.46 51.47
CA THR A 335 32.91 2.18 52.38
C THR A 335 33.89 1.21 53.01
N THR A 336 35.15 1.48 52.71
CA THR A 336 36.38 0.72 52.95
C THR A 336 36.79 0.71 54.42
N GLU A 337 37.30 -0.44 54.86
CA GLU A 337 38.11 -0.59 56.07
C GLU A 337 39.35 0.32 56.01
N GLY A 338 39.60 1.07 57.09
CA GLY A 338 40.84 1.81 57.33
C GLY A 338 41.47 1.32 58.63
N THR A 339 42.52 0.52 58.50
CA THR A 339 43.37 0.03 59.61
C THR A 339 44.39 1.11 60.01
N VAL A 340 44.47 1.46 61.30
CA VAL A 340 45.62 2.18 61.90
C VAL A 340 45.93 1.56 63.26
N VAL A 341 47.22 1.37 63.54
CA VAL A 341 47.82 0.61 64.66
C VAL A 341 48.52 1.55 65.66
N ALA A 342 48.54 1.16 66.94
CA ALA A 342 49.42 1.56 68.08
C ALA A 342 49.27 2.99 68.65
N ASP A 343 49.38 3.30 69.96
CA ASP A 343 49.88 2.63 71.18
C ASP A 343 49.33 3.35 72.45
N SER A 344 49.47 2.72 73.64
CA SER A 344 49.49 3.30 75.02
C SER A 344 48.15 3.81 75.63
N ASP A 345 47.75 3.61 76.90
CA ASP A 345 48.39 3.20 78.16
C ASP A 345 47.37 2.53 79.13
N LEU A 346 47.90 1.79 80.11
CA LEU A 346 47.20 1.25 81.30
C LEU A 346 46.79 2.36 82.29
N GLU A 347 45.65 2.17 82.97
CA GLU A 347 45.40 2.29 84.44
C GLU A 347 43.87 2.42 84.67
N MET A 348 43.18 1.37 85.12
CA MET A 348 42.85 0.95 86.51
C MET A 348 41.62 1.65 87.13
N GLU A 349 40.79 0.82 87.78
CA GLU A 349 39.83 1.15 88.86
C GLU A 349 38.49 1.83 88.54
N THR A 350 37.36 1.66 89.25
CA THR A 350 36.69 0.59 90.01
C THR A 350 35.22 1.05 90.21
N ALA A 351 34.31 0.09 90.35
CA ALA A 351 33.11 0.11 91.22
C ALA A 351 31.85 0.97 90.94
N THR A 352 30.71 0.23 90.93
CA THR A 352 29.38 0.50 91.58
C THR A 352 28.53 1.69 91.12
N SER A 353 27.20 1.72 91.22
CA SER A 353 26.09 0.77 91.42
C SER A 353 24.79 1.62 91.42
N ASN A 354 23.65 0.94 91.22
CA ASN A 354 22.30 1.29 91.71
C ASN A 354 21.37 2.20 90.88
N HIS A 355 20.35 1.54 90.30
CA HIS A 355 18.92 1.60 90.66
C HIS A 355 18.27 2.93 91.07
N THR A 356 17.18 3.27 90.40
CA THR A 356 15.79 3.56 90.89
C THR A 356 14.99 4.09 89.69
N SER A 357 13.72 3.78 89.42
CA SER A 357 12.61 3.15 90.16
C SER A 357 11.67 2.45 89.20
#